data_AF-A0ABD6B944-F1
#
_entry.id   AF-A0ABD6B944-F1
#
_cell.length_a   1.000
_cell.length_b   1.000
_cell.length_c   1.000
_cell.angle_alpha   90.00
_cell.angle_beta   90.00
_cell.angle_gamma   90.00
#
_symmetry.space_group_name_H-M   'P 1'
#
loop_
_entity.id
_entity.type
_entity.pdbx_description
1 polymer ?
#
loop_
_entity_poly.entity_id
_entity_poly.type
_entity_poly.pdbx_seq_one_letter_code
_entity_poly.pdbx_strand_id
1 'polypeptide(L)'
;MADFDPETFEEEKYAEHFTQLQRAYKNAFETMNGQYNSDLIHAIDQQVLNESEPHFVDGRFEVELPENATDRVTAVDTDAETLTETLDRYTDEIVAELHELFGVERAENEA
;
A
#
# COMPACT_ATOMS: atom_id res chain seq x y z
N MET A 1 -23.18 9.14 -2.06
CA MET A 1 -22.00 8.27 -1.97
C MET A 1 -22.10 7.33 -3.14
N ALA A 2 -21.07 7.24 -3.98
CA ALA A 2 -21.02 6.13 -4.92
C ALA A 2 -20.90 4.87 -4.06
N ASP A 3 -21.83 3.94 -4.19
CA ASP A 3 -21.66 2.60 -3.65
C ASP A 3 -20.35 2.07 -4.25
N PHE A 4 -19.31 1.96 -3.42
CA PHE A 4 -18.09 1.29 -3.82
C PHE A 4 -18.47 -0.17 -4.11
N ASP A 5 -18.27 -0.60 -5.34
CA ASP A 5 -18.57 -1.97 -5.76
C ASP A 5 -17.25 -2.76 -5.85
N PRO A 6 -17.03 -3.73 -4.95
CA PRO A 6 -15.81 -4.53 -4.90
C PRO A 6 -15.48 -5.27 -6.21
N GLU A 7 -16.51 -5.82 -6.86
CA GLU A 7 -16.34 -6.58 -8.11
C GLU A 7 -15.88 -5.65 -9.23
N THR A 8 -16.53 -4.49 -9.37
CA THR A 8 -16.15 -3.44 -10.32
C THR A 8 -14.76 -2.88 -10.01
N PHE A 9 -14.39 -2.72 -8.73
CA PHE A 9 -13.05 -2.29 -8.36
C PHE A 9 -11.99 -3.26 -8.90
N GLU A 10 -12.11 -4.56 -8.67
CA GLU A 10 -11.10 -5.52 -9.15
C GLU A 10 -10.99 -5.54 -10.68
N GLU A 11 -12.11 -5.43 -11.40
CA GLU A 11 -12.11 -5.44 -12.87
C GLU A 11 -11.62 -4.13 -13.49
N GLU A 12 -11.95 -2.99 -12.87
CA GLU A 12 -11.79 -1.66 -13.48
C GLU A 12 -10.81 -0.74 -12.71
N LYS A 13 -10.12 -1.21 -11.67
CA LYS A 13 -9.20 -0.38 -10.84
C LYS A 13 -8.16 0.41 -11.64
N TYR A 14 -7.64 -0.17 -12.72
CA TYR A 14 -6.66 0.48 -13.58
C TYR A 14 -7.27 1.36 -14.67
N ALA A 15 -8.56 1.21 -14.97
CA ALA A 15 -9.27 1.99 -15.98
C ALA A 15 -9.98 3.21 -15.35
N GLU A 16 -10.75 2.98 -14.28
CA GLU A 16 -11.60 4.00 -13.65
C GLU A 16 -10.97 4.60 -12.40
N HIS A 17 -10.11 3.85 -11.71
CA HIS A 17 -9.62 4.24 -10.39
C HIS A 17 -8.11 4.50 -10.32
N PHE A 18 -7.43 4.51 -11.48
CA PHE A 18 -5.98 4.66 -11.54
C PHE A 18 -5.48 5.93 -10.86
N THR A 19 -6.22 7.04 -10.97
CA THR A 19 -5.84 8.30 -10.32
C THR A 19 -5.91 8.20 -8.79
N GLN A 20 -6.91 7.50 -8.26
CA GLN A 20 -7.07 7.23 -6.84
C GLN A 20 -5.96 6.31 -6.34
N LEU A 21 -5.64 5.24 -7.08
CA LEU A 21 -4.51 4.36 -6.75
C LEU A 21 -3.19 5.13 -6.71
N GLN A 22 -2.87 5.89 -7.76
CA GLN A 22 -1.66 6.72 -7.78
C GLN A 22 -1.60 7.69 -6.60
N ARG A 23 -2.74 8.27 -6.22
CA ARG A 23 -2.82 9.19 -5.09
C ARG A 23 -2.61 8.47 -3.76
N ALA A 24 -3.16 7.27 -3.58
CA ALA A 24 -2.98 6.47 -2.37
C ALA A 24 -1.49 6.17 -2.15
N TYR A 25 -0.82 5.63 -3.18
CA TYR A 25 0.61 5.33 -3.12
C TYR A 25 1.46 6.58 -2.89
N LYS A 26 1.12 7.69 -3.56
CA LYS A 26 1.84 8.96 -3.39
C LYS A 26 1.71 9.51 -1.96
N ASN A 27 0.50 9.50 -1.40
CA ASN A 27 0.25 10.00 -0.05
C ASN A 27 0.95 9.11 1.00
N ALA A 28 0.85 7.79 0.84
CA ALA A 28 1.56 6.84 1.71
C ALA A 28 3.08 7.04 1.64
N PHE A 29 3.64 7.22 0.44
CA PHE A 29 5.05 7.56 0.27
C PHE A 29 5.43 8.85 1.02
N GLU A 30 4.65 9.93 0.89
CA GLU A 30 4.92 11.20 1.59
C GLU A 30 4.89 11.02 3.12
N THR A 31 3.91 10.27 3.63
CA THR A 31 3.77 9.96 5.06
C THR A 31 4.93 9.12 5.58
N MET A 32 5.32 8.07 4.86
CA MET A 32 6.40 7.17 5.24
C MET A 32 7.76 7.84 5.14
N ASN A 33 8.01 8.62 4.08
CA ASN A 33 9.26 9.36 3.89
C ASN A 33 9.48 10.43 4.97
N GLY A 34 8.41 10.96 5.57
CA GLY A 34 8.50 11.88 6.71
C GLY A 34 8.82 11.21 8.05
N GLN A 35 8.59 9.91 8.19
CA GLN A 35 8.71 9.17 9.45
C GLN A 35 9.92 8.23 9.51
N TYR A 36 10.33 7.70 8.35
CA TYR A 36 11.38 6.69 8.23
C TYR A 36 12.59 7.23 7.45
N ASN A 37 13.63 6.41 7.33
CA ASN A 37 14.79 6.75 6.52
C ASN A 37 14.37 6.87 5.05
N SER A 38 14.63 8.04 4.44
CA SER A 38 14.26 8.33 3.05
C SER A 38 14.84 7.35 2.04
N ASP A 39 16.10 6.94 2.22
CA ASP A 39 16.75 5.96 1.33
C ASP A 39 16.04 4.61 1.41
N LEU A 40 15.64 4.18 2.62
CA LEU A 40 14.89 2.94 2.83
C LEU A 40 13.51 3.01 2.17
N ILE A 41 12.78 4.11 2.35
CA ILE A 41 11.47 4.30 1.73
C ILE A 41 11.56 4.30 0.21
N HIS A 42 12.55 4.98 -0.36
CA HIS A 42 12.80 4.94 -1.80
C HIS A 42 13.17 3.55 -2.31
N ALA A 43 13.97 2.79 -1.55
CA ALA A 43 14.33 1.43 -1.93
C ALA A 43 13.11 0.50 -1.94
N ILE A 44 12.26 0.58 -0.90
CA ILE A 44 11.01 -0.18 -0.81
C ILE A 44 10.07 0.19 -1.98
N ASP A 45 9.88 1.48 -2.23
CA ASP A 45 9.01 1.98 -3.31
C ASP A 45 9.42 1.42 -4.67
N GLN A 46 10.72 1.45 -4.96
CA GLN A 46 11.25 1.06 -6.28
C GLN A 46 11.45 -0.44 -6.48
N GLN A 47 11.76 -1.20 -5.41
CA GLN A 47 12.15 -2.61 -5.53
C GLN A 47 11.04 -3.58 -5.10
N VAL A 48 10.03 -3.08 -4.37
CA VAL A 48 8.93 -3.89 -3.84
C VAL A 48 7.60 -3.36 -4.31
N LEU A 49 7.28 -2.09 -4.03
CA LEU A 49 5.93 -1.55 -4.26
C LEU A 49 5.62 -1.33 -5.74
N ASN A 50 6.61 -1.18 -6.60
CA ASN A 50 6.46 -1.12 -8.05
C ASN A 50 5.79 -2.38 -8.67
N GLU A 51 5.90 -3.52 -7.99
CA GLU A 51 5.31 -4.81 -8.35
C GLU A 51 4.19 -5.22 -7.38
N SER A 52 3.84 -4.37 -6.42
CA SER A 52 2.72 -4.61 -5.53
C SER A 52 1.39 -4.36 -6.23
N GLU A 53 0.34 -5.04 -5.78
CA GLU A 53 -1.01 -4.85 -6.29
C GLU A 53 -2.02 -4.66 -5.15
N PRO A 54 -2.84 -3.59 -5.16
CA PRO A 54 -3.93 -3.45 -4.22
C PRO A 54 -5.14 -4.29 -4.66
N HIS A 55 -5.76 -4.95 -3.69
CA HIS A 55 -6.97 -5.75 -3.83
C HIS A 55 -8.00 -5.35 -2.77
N PHE A 56 -9.26 -5.62 -3.05
CA PHE A 56 -10.34 -5.53 -2.08
C PHE A 56 -10.91 -6.92 -1.81
N VAL A 57 -10.61 -7.46 -0.63
CA VAL A 57 -11.00 -8.82 -0.21
C VAL A 57 -11.72 -8.74 1.12
N ASP A 58 -12.83 -9.49 1.24
CA ASP A 58 -13.60 -9.60 2.49
C ASP A 58 -13.97 -8.26 3.16
N GLY A 59 -14.19 -7.21 2.37
CA GLY A 59 -14.58 -5.89 2.88
C GLY A 59 -13.43 -4.96 3.26
N ARG A 60 -12.18 -5.31 2.92
CA ARG A 60 -10.98 -4.53 3.24
C ARG A 60 -10.03 -4.43 2.05
N PHE A 61 -9.30 -3.32 1.96
CA PHE A 61 -8.17 -3.22 1.04
C PHE A 61 -6.95 -3.97 1.59
N GLU A 62 -6.30 -4.76 0.74
CA GLU A 62 -5.04 -5.43 1.01
C GLU A 62 -4.04 -5.08 -0.09
N VAL A 63 -2.76 -5.02 0.24
CA VAL A 63 -1.68 -4.80 -0.74
C VAL A 63 -0.89 -6.09 -0.85
N GLU A 64 -1.05 -6.78 -1.98
CA GLU A 64 -0.25 -7.96 -2.29
C GLU A 64 1.18 -7.50 -2.62
N LEU A 65 2.14 -8.01 -1.85
CA LEU A 65 3.56 -7.77 -2.08
C LEU A 65 4.15 -8.89 -2.94
N PRO A 66 5.18 -8.58 -3.74
CA PRO A 66 5.87 -9.60 -4.49
C PRO A 66 6.57 -10.63 -3.58
N GLU A 67 6.76 -11.84 -4.10
CA GLU A 67 7.50 -12.89 -3.39
C GLU A 67 8.91 -12.43 -3.00
N ASN A 68 9.31 -12.79 -1.77
CA ASN A 68 10.59 -12.42 -1.18
C ASN A 68 10.81 -10.89 -1.12
N ALA A 69 9.75 -10.12 -0.82
CA ALA A 69 9.79 -8.65 -0.73
C ALA A 69 10.98 -8.10 0.08
N THR A 70 11.32 -8.75 1.20
CA THR A 70 12.47 -8.35 2.03
C THR A 70 13.81 -8.59 1.34
N ASP A 71 13.98 -9.71 0.62
CA ASP A 71 15.22 -10.04 -0.09
C ASP A 71 15.45 -9.16 -1.32
N ARG A 72 14.38 -8.53 -1.84
CA ARG A 72 14.46 -7.61 -2.98
C ARG A 72 15.15 -6.31 -2.62
N VAL A 73 15.04 -5.85 -1.38
CA VAL A 73 15.62 -4.57 -0.93
C VAL A 73 17.12 -4.73 -0.72
N THR A 74 17.88 -4.28 -1.71
CA THR A 74 19.35 -4.43 -1.74
C THR A 74 20.09 -3.09 -1.84
N ALA A 75 19.39 -2.00 -2.13
CA ALA A 75 19.99 -0.67 -2.26
C ALA A 75 20.37 -0.03 -0.92
N VAL A 76 19.80 -0.52 0.19
CA VAL A 76 20.01 0.01 1.54
C VAL A 76 20.33 -1.14 2.47
N ASP A 77 21.37 -0.95 3.29
CA ASP A 77 21.73 -1.89 4.36
C ASP A 77 20.81 -1.63 5.55
N THR A 78 19.90 -2.57 5.84
CA THR A 78 19.00 -2.50 6.98
C THR A 78 18.72 -3.90 7.50
N ASP A 79 18.48 -4.02 8.80
CA ASP A 79 18.16 -5.30 9.42
C ASP A 79 16.78 -5.80 8.96
N ALA A 80 16.65 -7.12 8.79
CA ALA A 80 15.42 -7.74 8.29
C ALA A 80 14.17 -7.42 9.14
N GLU A 81 14.34 -7.26 10.46
CA GLU A 81 13.27 -6.84 11.38
C GLU A 81 12.75 -5.44 11.02
N THR A 82 13.65 -4.45 10.98
CA THR A 82 13.33 -3.07 10.58
C THR A 82 12.69 -3.00 9.21
N LEU A 83 13.19 -3.77 8.24
CA LEU A 83 12.63 -3.81 6.89
C LEU A 83 11.20 -4.35 6.89
N THR A 84 10.98 -5.45 7.60
CA THR A 84 9.66 -6.08 7.70
C THR A 84 8.66 -5.15 8.37
N GLU A 85 9.03 -4.53 9.50
CA GLU A 85 8.18 -3.57 10.21
C GLU A 85 7.88 -2.33 9.36
N THR A 86 8.86 -1.86 8.60
CA THR A 86 8.67 -0.71 7.69
C THR A 86 7.73 -1.08 6.55
N LEU A 87 7.90 -2.27 5.94
CA LEU A 87 7.03 -2.77 4.88
C LEU A 87 5.58 -2.91 5.37
N ASP A 88 5.38 -3.55 6.52
CA ASP A 88 4.07 -3.74 7.16
C ASP A 88 3.37 -2.39 7.38
N ARG A 89 4.08 -1.44 8.00
CA ARG A 89 3.58 -0.08 8.20
C ARG A 89 3.27 0.64 6.88
N TYR A 90 4.11 0.44 5.85
CA TYR A 90 3.92 1.05 4.54
C TYR A 90 2.65 0.50 3.88
N THR A 91 2.47 -0.81 3.87
CA THR A 91 1.25 -1.44 3.33
C THR A 91 0.01 -0.98 4.08
N ASP A 92 0.06 -0.89 5.42
CA ASP A 92 -1.03 -0.33 6.22
C ASP A 92 -1.35 1.12 5.85
N GLU A 93 -0.34 1.94 5.58
CA GLU A 93 -0.54 3.32 5.15
C GLU A 93 -1.18 3.40 3.75
N ILE A 94 -0.80 2.52 2.81
CA ILE A 94 -1.43 2.45 1.49
C ILE A 94 -2.90 2.02 1.63
N VAL A 95 -3.17 0.95 2.38
CA VAL A 95 -4.54 0.48 2.69
C VAL A 95 -5.36 1.60 3.32
N ALA A 96 -4.73 2.34 4.23
CA ALA A 96 -5.34 3.47 4.89
C ALA A 96 -5.80 4.55 3.90
N GLU A 97 -4.92 4.96 3.00
CA GLU A 97 -5.21 5.95 1.96
C GLU A 97 -6.25 5.45 0.96
N LEU A 98 -6.24 4.16 0.60
CA LEU A 98 -7.26 3.56 -0.26
C LEU A 98 -8.65 3.68 0.38
N HIS A 99 -8.81 3.27 1.64
CA HIS A 99 -10.07 3.42 2.35
C HIS A 99 -10.58 4.87 2.37
N GLU A 100 -9.69 5.84 2.61
CA GLU A 100 -10.05 7.26 2.61
C GLU A 100 -10.48 7.76 1.23
N LEU A 101 -9.73 7.42 0.18
CA LEU A 101 -9.98 7.89 -1.18
C LEU A 101 -11.22 7.26 -1.82
N PHE A 102 -11.49 5.99 -1.51
CA PHE A 102 -12.69 5.28 -1.97
C PHE A 102 -13.89 5.48 -1.04
N GLY A 103 -13.70 6.08 0.13
CA GLY A 103 -14.77 6.32 1.11
C GLY A 103 -15.36 5.03 1.68
N VAL A 104 -14.55 3.97 1.74
CA VAL A 104 -14.93 2.67 2.32
C VAL A 104 -14.54 2.66 3.78
N GLU A 105 -15.49 2.35 4.67
CA GLU A 105 -15.19 2.21 6.08
C GLU A 105 -14.12 1.14 6.27
N ARG A 106 -13.03 1.48 6.98
CA ARG A 106 -12.14 0.45 7.49
C ARG A 106 -12.99 -0.35 8.45
N ALA A 107 -13.13 -1.66 8.23
CA ALA A 107 -13.69 -2.54 9.24
C ALA A 107 -12.88 -2.31 10.52
N GLU A 108 -13.42 -1.51 11.44
CA GLU A 108 -12.79 -1.21 12.71
C GLU A 108 -12.57 -2.57 13.36
N ASN A 109 -11.30 -2.96 13.53
CA ASN A 109 -11.00 -4.07 14.41
C ASN A 109 -11.58 -3.67 15.76
N GLU A 110 -12.72 -4.26 16.14
CA GLU A 110 -13.21 -4.26 17.51
C GLU A 110 -12.07 -4.81 18.37
N ALA A 111 -11.38 -3.90 19.07
CA ALA A 111 -10.33 -4.20 20.03
C ALA A 111 -10.91 -4.83 21.31
#